data_AF-A0A817S6B4-F1
#
_entry.id   AF-A0A817S6B4-F1
#
_cell.length_a   1.000
_cell.length_b   1.000
_cell.length_c   1.000
_cell.angle_alpha   90.00
_cell.angle_beta   90.00
_cell.angle_gamma   90.00
#
_symmetry.space_group_name_H-M   'P 1'
#
loop_
_entity.id
_entity.type
_entity.pdbx_description
1 polymer ?
#
loop_
_entity_poly.entity_id
_entity_poly.type
_entity_poly.pdbx_seq_one_letter_code
_entity_poly.pdbx_strand_id
1 'polypeptide(L)' 'KMKCLFILKDSSKSSSNSITFILFINGRLVDCQPLTKSLQQMYTVLINKQTSPFVYLYLILDPTTLDVNIYPTKNEVRF' A
#
# COMPACT_ATOMS: atom_id res chain seq x y z
N LYS A 1 -5.62 -19.29 0.28
CA LYS A 1 -6.66 -18.45 -0.39
C LYS A 1 -6.43 -17.00 0.02
N MET A 2 -5.86 -16.18 -0.87
CA MET A 2 -5.56 -14.76 -0.58
C MET A 2 -6.86 -13.97 -0.42
N LYS A 3 -6.98 -13.19 0.66
CA LYS A 3 -8.06 -12.20 0.80
C LYS A 3 -7.43 -10.81 0.83
N CYS A 4 -8.00 -9.90 0.06
CA CYS A 4 -7.55 -8.52 -0.05
C CYS A 4 -8.73 -7.61 0.23
N LEU A 5 -8.56 -6.64 1.13
CA LEU A 5 -9.45 -5.50 1.31
C LEU A 5 -8.71 -4.26 0.83
N PHE A 6 -9.31 -3.57 -0.12
CA PHE A 6 -8.75 -2.36 -0.73
C PHE A 6 -9.78 -1.24 -0.61
N ILE A 7 -9.37 -0.13 -0.01
CA ILE A 7 -10.19 1.07 0.14
C ILE A 7 -9.43 2.23 -0.48
N LEU A 8 -10.07 2.86 -1.46
CA LEU A 8 -9.64 4.13 -2.04
C LEU A 8 -10.59 5.22 -1.58
N LYS A 9 -10.02 6.30 -1.05
CA LYS A 9 -10.75 7.52 -0.76
C LYS A 9 -10.02 8.69 -1.40
N ASP A 10 -10.65 9.29 -2.39
CA ASP A 10 -10.21 10.57 -2.92
C ASP A 10 -10.53 11.67 -1.90
N SER A 11 -9.49 12.40 -1.48
CA SER A 11 -9.68 13.64 -0.72
C SER A 11 -9.68 14.81 -1.69
N SER A 12 -10.70 15.67 -1.60
CA SER A 12 -10.74 16.90 -2.39
C SER A 12 -9.72 17.91 -1.84
N LYS A 13 -8.68 18.17 -2.65
CA LYS A 13 -7.64 19.21 -2.51
C LYS A 13 -6.77 19.14 -1.25
N SER A 14 -5.57 18.57 -1.43
CA SER A 14 -4.36 18.96 -0.70
C SER A 14 -3.44 19.72 -1.66
N SER A 15 -2.75 20.75 -1.17
CA SER A 15 -1.72 21.51 -1.92
C SER A 15 -0.47 20.68 -2.23
N SER A 16 -0.32 19.51 -1.59
CA SER A 16 0.70 18.52 -1.89
C SER A 16 0.11 17.36 -2.70
N ASN A 17 0.75 17.00 -3.82
CA ASN A 17 0.45 15.79 -4.61
C ASN A 17 0.89 14.49 -3.90
N SER A 18 0.92 14.49 -2.57
CA SER A 18 1.38 13.36 -1.77
C SER A 18 0.27 12.34 -1.64
N ILE A 19 0.49 11.14 -2.17
CA ILE A 19 -0.40 9.99 -1.98
C ILE A 19 -0.11 9.37 -0.61
N THR A 20 -1.13 9.18 0.22
CA THR A 20 -0.98 8.46 1.49
C THR A 20 -1.31 6.99 1.28
N PHE A 21 -0.34 6.13 1.59
CA PHE A 21 -0.46 4.69 1.41
C PHE A 21 -0.28 3.97 2.75
N ILE A 22 -1.24 3.13 3.12
CA ILE A 22 -1.20 2.29 4.33
C ILE A 22 -1.40 0.84 3.92
N LEU A 23 -0.41 0.00 4.22
CA LEU A 23 -0.42 -1.42 3.89
C LEU A 23 -0.34 -2.28 5.15
N PHE A 24 -1.30 -3.16 5.29
CA PHE A 24 -1.29 -4.23 6.27
C PHE A 24 -1.16 -5.58 5.59
N ILE A 25 -0.26 -6.41 6.08
CA ILE A 25 -0.13 -7.81 5.68
C ILE A 25 -0.25 -8.67 6.93
N ASN A 26 -1.24 -9.57 6.96
CA ASN A 26 -1.51 -10.45 8.09
C ASN A 26 -1.59 -9.70 9.44
N GLY A 27 -2.20 -8.50 9.43
CA GLY A 27 -2.34 -7.65 10.61
C GLY A 27 -1.13 -6.81 11.01
N ARG A 28 0.00 -6.91 10.29
CA ARG A 28 1.18 -6.06 10.51
C ARG A 28 1.21 -4.90 9.54
N LEU A 29 1.54 -3.70 10.02
CA LEU A 29 1.84 -2.57 9.16
C LEU A 29 3.17 -2.85 8.45
N VAL A 30 3.15 -2.82 7.12
CA VAL A 30 4.31 -3.08 6.27
C VAL A 30 4.57 -1.86 5.42
N ASP A 31 5.81 -1.40 5.39
CA ASP A 31 6.26 -0.44 4.37
C ASP A 31 6.84 -1.22 3.19
N CYS A 32 6.36 -0.92 1.99
CA CYS A 32 6.79 -1.59 0.77
C CYS A 32 6.89 -0.56 -0.36
N GLN A 33 8.09 0.01 -0.54
CA GLN A 33 8.33 1.01 -1.57
C GLN A 33 7.98 0.54 -3.00
N PRO A 34 8.32 -0.70 -3.43
CA PRO A 34 7.94 -1.16 -4.77
C PRO A 34 6.44 -1.12 -5.00
N LEU A 35 5.66 -1.59 -4.02
CA LEU A 35 4.21 -1.66 -4.11
C LEU A 35 3.57 -0.27 -4.10
N THR A 36 4.08 0.63 -3.25
CA THR A 36 3.68 2.04 -3.22
C THR A 36 3.94 2.70 -4.58
N LYS A 37 5.12 2.53 -5.19
CA LYS A 37 5.45 3.12 -6.50
C LYS A 37 4.55 2.59 -7.62
N SER A 38 4.33 1.27 -7.68
CA SER A 38 3.45 0.67 -8.69
C SER A 38 2.02 1.19 -8.57
N LEU A 39 1.50 1.34 -7.34
CA LEU A 39 0.16 1.89 -7.13
C LEU A 39 0.09 3.37 -7.51
N GLN A 40 1.09 4.18 -7.18
CA GLN A 40 1.14 5.58 -7.61
C GLN A 40 1.14 5.72 -9.14
N GLN A 41 1.88 4.86 -9.84
CA GLN A 41 1.88 4.81 -11.31
C GLN A 41 0.49 4.46 -11.86
N MET A 42 -0.13 3.40 -11.35
CA MET A 42 -1.49 3.03 -11.76
C MET A 42 -2.51 4.14 -11.46
N TYR A 43 -2.38 4.81 -10.32
CA TYR A 43 -3.28 5.91 -9.95
C TYR A 43 -3.14 7.10 -10.90
N THR A 44 -1.90 7.43 -11.29
CA THR A 44 -1.62 8.52 -12.25
C THR A 44 -2.24 8.27 -13.61
N VAL A 45 -2.40 7.00 -14.00
CA VAL A 45 -3.05 6.60 -15.26
C VAL A 45 -4.58 6.66 -15.14
N LEU A 46 -5.14 6.29 -14.00
CA LEU A 46 -6.58 6.15 -13.82
C LEU A 46 -7.31 7.45 -13.44
N ILE A 47 -6.64 8.36 -12.72
CA ILE A 47 -7.29 9.54 -12.11
C ILE A 47 -6.60 10.84 -12.53
N ASN A 48 -7.41 11.85 -12.85
CA ASN A 48 -6.95 13.18 -13.20
C ASN A 48 -6.13 13.78 -12.04
N LYS A 49 -4.98 14.37 -12.37
CA LYS A 49 -3.85 14.81 -11.50
C LYS A 49 -4.17 15.75 -10.32
N GLN A 50 -5.43 15.99 -9.98
CA GLN A 50 -5.84 17.02 -9.03
C GLN A 50 -6.35 16.47 -7.68
N THR A 51 -6.20 15.17 -7.42
CA THR A 51 -6.56 14.55 -6.13
C THR A 51 -5.33 13.97 -5.43
N SER A 52 -5.36 14.04 -4.09
CA SER A 52 -4.43 13.33 -3.22
C SER A 52 -5.20 12.16 -2.62
N PRO A 53 -5.04 10.94 -3.18
CA PRO A 53 -5.74 9.78 -2.69
C PRO A 53 -5.17 9.24 -1.40
N PHE A 54 -6.09 8.72 -0.58
CA PHE A 54 -5.80 7.88 0.55
C PHE A 54 -6.07 6.42 0.17
N VAL A 55 -5.03 5.59 0.30
CA VAL A 55 -5.07 4.18 -0.08
C VAL A 55 -4.83 3.33 1.15
N TYR A 56 -5.79 2.46 1.46
CA TYR A 56 -5.68 1.46 2.50
C TYR A 56 -5.75 0.06 1.88
N LEU A 57 -4.71 -0.74 2.08
CA LEU A 57 -4.60 -2.10 1.57
C LEU A 57 -4.37 -3.07 2.74
N TYR A 58 -5.25 -4.05 2.88
CA TYR A 58 -5.14 -5.10 3.89
C TYR A 58 -5.13 -6.47 3.20
N LEU A 59 -4.00 -7.16 3.31
CA LEU A 59 -3.75 -8.46 2.69
C LEU A 59 -3.72 -9.55 3.77
N ILE A 60 -4.53 -10.59 3.56
CA ILE A 60 -4.44 -11.86 4.28
C ILE A 60 -3.82 -12.87 3.33
N LEU A 61 -2.60 -13.30 3.66
CA LEU A 61 -1.76 -14.19 2.87
C LEU A 61 -1.35 -15.39 3.71
N ASP A 62 -1.09 -16.52 3.05
CA ASP A 62 -0.57 -17.70 3.74
C ASP A 62 0.87 -17.42 4.21
N PRO A 63 1.19 -17.57 5.51
CA PRO A 63 2.53 -17.27 6.03
C PRO A 63 3.64 -18.10 5.36
N THR A 64 3.29 -19.25 4.77
CA THR A 64 4.26 -20.08 4.03
C THR A 64 4.73 -19.45 2.72
N THR A 65 3.96 -18.50 2.18
CA THR A 65 4.24 -17.81 0.90
C THR A 65 4.95 -16.46 1.08
N LEU A 66 5.12 -16.01 2.32
CA LEU A 66 5.79 -14.76 2.64
C LEU A 66 7.15 -15.08 3.29
N ASP A 67 8.23 -14.61 2.69
CA ASP A 67 9.54 -14.59 3.35
C ASP A 67 9.54 -13.46 4.39
N VAL A 68 8.95 -13.76 5.55
CA VAL A 68 8.81 -12.87 6.70
C VAL A 68 10.17 -12.73 7.41
N ASN A 69 11.21 -12.33 6.69
CA ASN A 69 12.45 -11.80 7.28
C ASN A 69 12.17 -10.41 7.90
N ILE A 70 11.19 -10.36 8.81
CA ILE A 70 10.90 -9.22 9.67
C ILE A 70 11.90 -9.27 10.80
N TYR A 71 13.07 -8.69 10.58
CA TYR A 71 13.98 -8.39 11.67
C TYR A 71 13.28 -7.37 12.58
N PRO A 72 13.29 -7.53 13.92
CA PRO A 72 12.56 -6.65 14.85
C PRO A 72 12.93 -5.15 14.76
N THR A 73 13.98 -4.81 14.02
CA THR A 73 14.50 -3.46 13.84
C THR A 73 14.48 -2.95 12.39
N LYS A 74 14.03 -3.73 11.38
CA LYS A 74 13.90 -3.25 9.99
C LYS A 74 12.65 -3.80 9.32
N ASN A 75 11.64 -2.93 9.20
CA ASN A 75 10.36 -3.16 8.54
C ASN A 75 10.49 -3.10 7.00
N GLU A 76 11.28 -3.97 6.37
CA GLU A 76 11.28 -4.11 4.91
C GLU A 76 10.87 -5.52 4.52
N VAL A 77 9.79 -5.63 3.74
CA VAL A 77 9.36 -6.89 3.11
C VAL A 77 9.78 -6.84 1.65
N ARG A 78 10.58 -7.83 1.23
CA ARG A 78 10.90 -8.08 -0.18
C ARG A 78 9.98 -9.17 -0.70
N PHE A 79 9.44 -8.94 -1.90
CA PHE A 79 8.65 -9.92 -2.65
C PHE A 79 9.56 -10.65 -3.64
#